data_AF-A0A920L7R9-F1
#
_entry.id   AF-A0A920L7R9-F1
#
_cell.length_a   1.000
_cell.length_b   1.000
_cell.length_c   1.000
_cell.angle_alpha   90.00
_cell.angle_beta   90.00
_cell.angle_gamma   90.00
#
_symmetry.space_group_name_H-M   'P 1'
#
loop_
_entity.id
_entity.type
_entity.pdbx_description
1 polymer ?
#
loop_
_entity_poly.entity_id
_entity_poly.type
_entity_poly.pdbx_seq_one_letter_code
_entity_poly.pdbx_strand_id
1 'polypeptide(L)' 'MKVTWDENVCIHAGKCVQGAPNVFKIEDGQFVIDTSADSEDNIKSVVAQCPSGALKVEE' A
#
# COMPACT_ATOMS: atom_id res chain seq x y z
N MET A 1 4.63 -11.61 4.99
CA MET A 1 3.83 -10.38 5.04
C MET A 1 2.77 -10.37 3.95
N LYS A 2 1.55 -9.98 4.30
CA LYS A 2 0.49 -9.67 3.35
C LYS A 2 -0.01 -8.25 3.64
N VAL A 3 -0.32 -7.48 2.60
CA VAL A 3 -0.93 -6.15 2.76
C VAL A 3 -2.29 -6.18 2.10
N THR A 4 -3.30 -5.71 2.83
CA THR A 4 -4.67 -5.57 2.34
C THR A 4 -5.01 -4.11 2.14
N TRP A 5 -5.85 -3.86 1.14
CA TRP A 5 -6.35 -2.54 0.80
C TRP A 5 -7.88 -2.57 0.78
N ASP A 6 -8.49 -1.63 1.50
CA ASP A 6 -9.93 -1.43 1.53
C ASP A 6 -10.30 -0.19 0.71
N GLU A 7 -10.94 -0.42 -0.45
CA GLU A 7 -11.38 0.65 -1.35
C GLU A 7 -12.45 1.56 -0.71
N ASN A 8 -13.27 1.05 0.21
CA ASN A 8 -14.34 1.82 0.85
C ASN A 8 -13.80 2.84 1.86
N VAL A 9 -12.61 2.56 2.40
CA VAL A 9 -11.91 3.43 3.36
C VAL A 9 -10.87 4.30 2.65
N CYS A 10 -10.45 3.94 1.44
CA CYS A 10 -9.44 4.66 0.70
C CYS A 10 -9.92 6.06 0.28
N ILE A 11 -9.18 7.09 0.66
CA ILE A 11 -9.45 8.49 0.24
C ILE A 11 -8.53 8.96 -0.91
N HIS A 12 -7.80 8.03 -1.55
CA HIS A 12 -6.86 8.31 -2.64
C HIS A 12 -5.81 9.40 -2.31
N ALA A 13 -5.31 9.43 -1.07
CA ALA A 13 -4.30 10.40 -0.62
C ALA A 13 -2.94 10.28 -1.34
N GLY A 14 -2.69 9.19 -2.08
CA GLY A 14 -1.48 8.99 -2.90
C GLY A 14 -0.20 8.65 -2.11
N LYS A 15 -0.25 8.56 -0.79
CA LYS A 15 0.93 8.29 0.06
C LYS A 15 1.55 6.92 -0.16
N CYS A 16 0.74 5.91 -0.46
CA CYS A 16 1.22 4.55 -0.72
C CYS A 16 2.05 4.48 -2.01
N VAL A 17 1.48 4.89 -3.13
CA VAL A 17 2.14 4.91 -4.44
C VAL A 17 3.34 5.87 -4.48
N GLN A 18 3.33 6.95 -3.70
CA GLN A 18 4.48 7.86 -3.59
C GLN A 18 5.60 7.30 -2.69
N GLY A 19 5.24 6.63 -1.60
CA GLY A 19 6.20 6.12 -0.61
C GLY A 19 6.88 4.81 -1.04
N ALA A 20 6.15 3.95 -1.74
CA ALA A 20 6.68 2.71 -2.31
C ALA A 20 6.03 2.41 -3.67
N PRO A 21 6.42 3.13 -4.75
CA PRO A 21 5.86 2.94 -6.10
C PRO A 21 6.12 1.55 -6.68
N ASN A 22 7.16 0.86 -6.19
CA ASN A 22 7.48 -0.50 -6.62
C ASN A 22 6.51 -1.53 -5.99
N VAL A 23 5.95 -1.21 -4.83
CA VAL A 23 5.04 -2.08 -4.06
C VAL A 23 3.59 -1.77 -4.39
N PHE A 24 3.19 -0.50 -4.28
CA PHE A 24 1.83 -0.05 -4.55
C PHE A 24 1.77 0.54 -5.95
N LYS A 25 1.17 -0.19 -6.88
CA LYS A 25 1.10 0.20 -8.29
C LYS A 25 -0.30 -0.03 -8.84
N ILE A 26 -0.63 0.71 -9.90
CA ILE A 26 -1.84 0.47 -10.67
C ILE A 26 -1.42 -0.14 -12.00
N GLU A 27 -1.77 -1.41 -12.20
CA GLU A 27 -1.55 -2.14 -13.45
C GLU A 27 -2.91 -2.45 -14.07
N ASP A 28 -3.10 -2.03 -15.33
CA ASP A 28 -4.36 -2.23 -16.07
C ASP A 28 -5.63 -1.73 -15.34
N GLY A 29 -5.49 -0.65 -14.56
CA GLY A 29 -6.58 -0.07 -13.78
C GLY A 29 -6.91 -0.81 -12.47
N GLN A 30 -6.15 -1.86 -12.13
CA GLN A 30 -6.25 -2.57 -10.86
C GLN A 30 -5.15 -2.13 -9.90
N PHE A 31 -5.50 -1.96 -8.64
CA PHE A 31 -4.53 -1.69 -7.59
C PHE A 31 -3.80 -2.99 -7.21
N VAL A 32 -2.52 -3.07 -7.56
CA VAL A 32 -1.65 -4.21 -7.30
C VAL A 32 -0.70 -3.87 -6.15
N ILE A 33 -0.54 -4.83 -5.25
CA ILE A 33 0.36 -4.72 -4.10
C ILE A 33 1.40 -5.83 -4.22
N ASP A 34 2.63 -5.48 -4.57
CA ASP A 34 3.76 -6.40 -4.66
C ASP A 34 4.70 -6.22 -3.46
N THR A 35 4.45 -6.97 -2.40
CA THR A 35 5.26 -6.91 -1.18
C THR A 35 6.66 -7.47 -1.36
N SER A 36 6.98 -8.10 -2.51
CA SER A 36 8.33 -8.62 -2.80
C SER A 36 9.25 -7.55 -3.40
N ALA A 37 8.68 -6.44 -3.84
CA ALA A 37 9.40 -5.37 -4.54
C ALA A 37 10.15 -4.41 -3.58
N ASP A 38 10.02 -4.59 -2.26
CA ASP A 38 10.67 -3.76 -1.24
C ASP A 38 10.82 -4.51 0.09
N SER A 39 11.51 -3.91 1.06
CA SER A 39 11.70 -4.46 2.40
C SER A 39 10.45 -4.31 3.26
N GLU A 40 10.18 -5.32 4.10
CA GLU A 40 9.02 -5.32 5.01
C GLU A 40 8.94 -4.06 5.89
N ASP A 41 10.08 -3.55 6.37
CA ASP A 41 10.14 -2.31 7.17
C ASP A 41 9.68 -1.07 6.37
N ASN A 42 10.09 -0.95 5.11
CA ASN A 42 9.66 0.16 4.27
C ASN A 42 8.16 0.07 3.99
N ILE A 43 7.66 -1.12 3.68
CA ILE A 43 6.24 -1.37 3.43
C ILE A 43 5.42 -1.00 4.66
N LYS A 44 5.81 -1.44 5.86
CA LYS A 44 5.14 -1.07 7.13
C LYS A 44 5.14 0.44 7.36
N SER A 45 6.28 1.10 7.12
CA SER A 45 6.40 2.55 7.24
C SER A 45 5.45 3.30 6.30
N VAL A 46 5.38 2.88 5.03
CA VAL A 46 4.49 3.48 4.03
C VAL A 46 3.01 3.21 4.33
N VAL A 47 2.67 2.00 4.78
CA VAL A 47 1.30 1.66 5.22
C VAL A 47 0.89 2.53 6.42
N ALA A 48 1.78 2.77 7.38
CA ALA A 48 1.51 3.63 8.53
C ALA A 48 1.30 5.11 8.16
N GLN A 49 1.77 5.56 6.99
CA GLN A 49 1.51 6.90 6.46
C GLN A 49 0.14 7.05 5.79
N CYS A 50 -0.64 5.97 5.66
CA CYS A 50 -1.98 6.03 5.09
C CYS A 50 -2.92 6.80 6.05
N PRO A 51 -3.37 8.02 5.70
CA PRO A 51 -4.15 8.85 6.61
C PRO A 51 -5.55 8.31 6.87
N SER A 52 -6.10 7.51 5.96
CA SER A 52 -7.42 6.89 6.13
C SER A 52 -7.37 5.52 6.81
N GLY A 53 -6.19 4.92 6.97
CA GLY A 53 -6.08 3.55 7.49
C GLY A 53 -6.65 2.48 6.55
N ALA A 54 -6.77 2.78 5.26
CA ALA A 54 -7.26 1.84 4.24
C ALA A 54 -6.29 0.70 3.95
N LEU A 55 -5.02 0.85 4.30
CA LEU A 55 -4.00 -0.18 4.14
C LEU A 55 -3.72 -0.85 5.49
N LYS A 56 -3.70 -2.18 5.51
CA LYS A 56 -3.37 -2.98 6.70
C LYS A 56 -2.32 -4.03 6.38
N VAL A 57 -1.40 -4.23 7.31
CA VAL A 57 -0.40 -5.30 7.25
C VAL A 57 -0.91 -6.48 8.06
N GLU A 58 -0.96 -7.66 7.44
CA GLU A 58 -1.21 -8.95 8.07
C GLU A 58 0.11 -9.76 8.10
N GLU A 59 0.38 -10.42 9.23
CA GLU A 59 1.53 -11.34 9.40
C GLU A 59 1.20 -12.75 8.92
#